data_AF-A0AAV1U2V8-F1
#
_entry.id   AF-A0AAV1U2V8-F1
#
_cell.length_a   1.000
_cell.length_b   1.000
_cell.length_c   1.000
_cell.angle_alpha   90.00
_cell.angle_beta   90.00
_cell.angle_gamma   90.00
#
_symmetry.space_group_name_H-M   'P 1'
#
loop_
_entity.id
_entity.type
_entity.pdbx_description
1 polymer ?
#
loop_
_entity_poly.entity_id
_entity_poly.type
_entity_poly.pdbx_seq_one_letter_code
_entity_poly.pdbx_strand_id
1 'polypeptide(L)'
;MRTVSSYAAVAFTAVAASATPAHRMQQSPAVHGLQASEMDGLDMAGMNISGNMDMGSMDMSGMNLTASPPMGMTDPSAASPGKDFRCPVCGMSTIAMGYNNLNHVGLVNGQIVYTCGMPLRPFEDYETVHTDTSYLAANMAEFIVNATDATAFAECEDSCSECADGIKDPVTGDDVTTSNYHYVCLVNGQKIYFASGASKNEYLGNVSSQPRFVVDEIVCENMTCSDAETITVLSAAAQAFVPDLSSSDRNDSGVMPNGSTPTSDDPATANAAMSVNSPVGLTFAVASVLVALAAMM
;
A
#
# COMPACT_ATOMS: atom_id res chain seq x y z
N MET A 1 42.49 67.06 -10.12
CA MET A 1 42.15 65.74 -10.69
C MET A 1 40.85 65.29 -10.06
N ARG A 2 39.86 64.94 -10.89
CA ARG A 2 38.51 64.51 -10.51
C ARG A 2 38.48 62.99 -10.35
N THR A 3 37.78 62.48 -9.34
CA THR A 3 37.17 61.12 -9.26
C THR A 3 36.32 61.10 -7.99
N VAL A 4 35.03 61.45 -8.05
CA VAL A 4 33.85 60.64 -8.38
C VAL A 4 33.56 59.56 -7.34
N SER A 5 32.53 59.85 -6.54
CA SER A 5 31.86 59.00 -5.56
C SER A 5 30.91 58.03 -6.27
N SER A 6 30.81 56.79 -5.81
CA SER A 6 29.82 55.81 -6.27
C SER A 6 29.29 55.04 -5.07
N TYR A 7 28.10 55.43 -4.59
CA TYR A 7 27.29 54.66 -3.67
C TYR A 7 26.44 53.70 -4.49
N ALA A 8 26.64 52.40 -4.33
CA ALA A 8 25.74 51.37 -4.83
C ALA A 8 24.58 51.21 -3.83
N ALA A 9 23.37 51.56 -4.27
CA ALA A 9 22.14 51.25 -3.54
C ALA A 9 21.71 49.82 -3.86
N VAL A 10 21.68 48.95 -2.85
CA VAL A 10 21.11 47.60 -2.95
C VAL A 10 19.62 47.70 -2.57
N ALA A 11 18.75 47.51 -3.55
CA ALA A 11 17.31 47.38 -3.35
C ALA A 11 16.96 45.92 -3.03
N PHE A 12 16.41 45.66 -1.85
CA PHE A 12 15.80 44.37 -1.51
C PHE A 12 14.32 44.42 -1.88
N THR A 13 13.95 43.75 -2.97
CA THR A 13 12.55 43.42 -3.30
C THR A 13 12.14 42.17 -2.54
N ALA A 14 11.30 42.33 -1.52
CA ALA A 14 10.59 41.24 -0.89
C ALA A 14 9.46 40.76 -1.81
N VAL A 15 9.55 39.53 -2.33
CA VAL A 15 8.44 38.86 -3.01
C VAL A 15 7.65 38.10 -1.95
N ALA A 16 6.43 38.56 -1.70
CA ALA A 16 5.45 37.83 -0.91
C ALA A 16 4.96 36.62 -1.73
N ALA A 17 5.28 35.41 -1.27
CA ALA A 17 4.66 34.20 -1.78
C ALA A 17 3.25 34.07 -1.18
N SER A 18 2.22 34.39 -1.97
CA SER A 18 0.84 34.06 -1.64
C SER A 18 0.64 32.55 -1.82
N ALA A 19 0.51 31.83 -0.70
CA ALA A 19 0.02 30.46 -0.67
C ALA A 19 -1.44 30.46 -1.19
N THR A 20 -1.64 29.90 -2.38
CA THR A 20 -2.97 29.57 -2.89
C THR A 20 -3.25 28.12 -2.51
N PRO A 21 -4.37 27.83 -1.82
CA PRO A 21 -4.78 26.46 -1.60
C PRO A 21 -5.19 25.85 -2.94
N ALA A 22 -4.56 24.74 -3.31
CA ALA A 22 -4.97 23.92 -4.44
C ALA A 22 -6.39 23.38 -4.17
N HIS A 23 -7.36 23.91 -4.91
CA HIS A 23 -8.72 23.38 -4.94
C HIS A 23 -8.71 21.98 -5.55
N ARG A 24 -8.87 20.96 -4.71
CA ARG A 24 -9.20 19.58 -5.10
C ARG A 24 -10.57 19.61 -5.79
N MET A 25 -10.59 19.49 -7.12
CA MET A 25 -11.83 19.23 -7.87
C MET A 25 -12.27 17.79 -7.59
N GLN A 26 -13.23 17.62 -6.67
CA GLN A 26 -14.06 16.43 -6.63
C GLN A 26 -14.93 16.40 -7.90
N GLN A 27 -14.55 15.59 -8.88
CA GLN A 27 -15.48 15.17 -9.92
C GLN A 27 -16.30 14.00 -9.39
N SER A 28 -17.54 14.29 -8.98
CA SER A 28 -18.58 13.28 -8.79
C SER A 28 -19.07 12.81 -10.16
N PRO A 29 -19.04 11.51 -10.50
CA PRO A 29 -19.79 11.02 -11.63
C PRO A 29 -21.29 10.98 -11.26
N ALA A 30 -22.07 11.76 -12.01
CA ALA A 30 -23.52 11.69 -12.00
C ALA A 30 -23.97 10.30 -12.46
N VAL A 31 -24.47 9.49 -11.53
CA VAL A 31 -25.22 8.27 -11.84
C VAL A 31 -26.59 8.68 -12.38
N HIS A 32 -26.75 8.46 -13.68
CA HIS A 32 -28.00 8.51 -14.40
C HIS A 32 -28.93 7.43 -13.82
N GLY A 33 -29.97 7.85 -13.11
CA GLY A 33 -31.07 6.97 -12.73
C GLY A 33 -31.90 6.64 -13.96
N LEU A 34 -31.73 5.44 -14.49
CA LEU A 34 -32.73 4.82 -15.35
C LEU A 34 -33.62 3.94 -14.47
N GLN A 35 -34.84 4.43 -14.28
CA GLN A 35 -35.93 3.73 -13.62
C GLN A 35 -36.20 2.41 -14.31
N ALA A 36 -36.22 1.34 -13.52
CA ALA A 36 -36.89 0.11 -13.85
C ALA A 36 -38.38 0.27 -13.53
N SER A 37 -39.23 0.11 -14.53
CA SER A 37 -40.67 -0.15 -14.36
C SER A 37 -41.16 -1.09 -15.45
N GLU A 38 -41.66 -2.24 -15.00
CA GLU A 38 -42.84 -3.00 -15.49
C GLU A 38 -42.88 -3.41 -16.97
N MET A 39 -42.68 -4.71 -17.26
CA MET A 39 -43.73 -5.73 -17.44
C MET A 39 -44.66 -5.47 -18.64
N ASP A 40 -44.56 -6.33 -19.65
CA ASP A 40 -45.75 -7.05 -20.12
C ASP A 40 -45.36 -8.29 -20.93
N GLY A 41 -46.04 -9.39 -20.62
CA GLY A 41 -45.77 -10.71 -21.18
C GLY A 41 -46.28 -10.87 -22.62
N LEU A 42 -45.57 -11.69 -23.39
CA LEU A 42 -46.16 -12.38 -24.53
C LEU A 42 -45.65 -13.82 -24.59
N ASP A 43 -46.62 -14.68 -24.84
CA ASP A 43 -46.64 -16.13 -24.76
C ASP A 43 -45.65 -16.86 -25.66
N MET A 44 -45.32 -18.06 -25.17
CA MET A 44 -44.72 -19.18 -25.87
C MET A 44 -45.69 -19.77 -26.91
N ALA A 45 -45.27 -19.86 -28.17
CA ALA A 45 -45.85 -20.81 -29.11
C ALA A 45 -44.80 -21.29 -30.12
N GLY A 46 -44.25 -22.48 -29.84
CA GLY A 46 -43.90 -23.49 -30.84
C GLY A 46 -42.75 -23.18 -31.80
N MET A 47 -41.62 -23.87 -31.60
CA MET A 47 -40.93 -24.54 -32.71
C MET A 47 -40.16 -25.76 -32.22
N ASN A 48 -40.77 -26.91 -32.45
CA ASN A 48 -40.14 -28.22 -32.54
C ASN A 48 -39.27 -28.25 -33.81
N ILE A 49 -37.96 -28.43 -33.67
CA ILE A 49 -37.13 -28.99 -34.75
C ILE A 49 -36.36 -30.16 -34.16
N SER A 50 -36.89 -31.34 -34.46
CA SER A 50 -36.13 -32.58 -34.50
C SER A 50 -34.97 -32.43 -35.51
N GLY A 51 -33.75 -32.65 -35.04
CA GLY A 51 -32.54 -32.56 -35.85
C GLY A 51 -31.46 -33.48 -35.29
N ASN A 52 -31.62 -34.77 -35.57
CA ASN A 52 -30.62 -35.81 -35.37
C ASN A 52 -29.42 -35.55 -36.31
N MET A 53 -28.28 -35.12 -35.79
CA MET A 53 -26.96 -35.34 -36.39
C MET A 53 -25.93 -35.68 -35.32
N ASP A 54 -25.78 -36.98 -35.17
CA ASP A 54 -24.62 -37.72 -34.69
C ASP A 54 -23.41 -37.42 -35.60
N MET A 55 -22.33 -36.88 -35.04
CA MET A 55 -20.98 -36.99 -35.60
C MET A 55 -19.96 -37.01 -34.47
N GLY A 56 -19.57 -38.23 -34.09
CA GLY A 56 -18.19 -38.65 -34.25
C GLY A 56 -17.16 -38.08 -33.28
N SER A 57 -16.92 -38.85 -32.22
CA SER A 57 -15.62 -39.11 -31.59
C SER A 57 -14.40 -38.68 -32.42
N MET A 58 -13.62 -37.73 -31.92
CA MET A 58 -12.19 -37.65 -32.19
C MET A 58 -11.44 -37.55 -30.87
N ASP A 59 -10.93 -38.72 -30.49
CA ASP A 59 -9.86 -38.97 -29.52
C ASP A 59 -8.58 -38.23 -29.95
N MET A 60 -8.03 -37.40 -29.07
CA MET A 60 -6.69 -36.82 -29.17
C MET A 60 -5.89 -37.21 -27.92
N SER A 61 -5.73 -38.51 -27.74
CA SER A 61 -4.71 -39.08 -26.87
C SER A 61 -3.32 -38.82 -27.47
N GLY A 62 -2.48 -38.06 -26.76
CA GLY A 62 -1.02 -38.21 -26.83
C GLY A 62 -0.26 -37.15 -27.62
N MET A 63 0.03 -36.02 -26.99
CA MET A 63 1.33 -35.35 -27.17
C MET A 63 1.93 -35.02 -25.80
N ASN A 64 2.72 -35.97 -25.33
CA ASN A 64 3.73 -35.81 -24.28
C ASN A 64 4.86 -34.94 -24.83
N LEU A 65 4.94 -33.69 -24.39
CA LEU A 65 6.15 -32.87 -24.48
C LEU A 65 6.65 -32.66 -23.06
N THR A 66 7.44 -33.61 -22.58
CA THR A 66 8.43 -33.40 -21.52
C THR A 66 9.41 -32.30 -21.97
N ALA A 67 9.03 -31.05 -21.74
CA ALA A 67 9.97 -29.95 -21.61
C ALA A 67 10.28 -29.80 -20.12
N SER A 68 11.53 -30.06 -19.77
CA SER A 68 12.09 -29.88 -18.43
C SER A 68 11.77 -28.48 -17.90
N PRO A 69 11.20 -28.33 -16.68
CA PRO A 69 11.09 -27.01 -16.07
C PRO A 69 12.50 -26.53 -15.69
N PRO A 70 12.87 -25.27 -16.00
CA PRO A 70 13.98 -24.64 -15.33
C PRO A 70 13.63 -24.51 -13.85
N MET A 71 14.62 -24.81 -13.02
CA MET A 71 14.53 -24.80 -11.57
C MET A 71 14.15 -23.41 -11.05
N GLY A 72 13.17 -23.35 -10.15
CA GLY A 72 13.03 -22.26 -9.19
C GLY A 72 12.12 -21.10 -9.59
N MET A 73 10.85 -21.37 -9.88
CA MET A 73 9.79 -20.44 -9.50
C MET A 73 9.07 -21.09 -8.33
N THR A 74 9.30 -20.55 -7.14
CA THR A 74 8.38 -20.73 -6.02
C THR A 74 7.00 -20.37 -6.53
N ASP A 75 6.11 -21.35 -6.54
CA ASP A 75 4.67 -21.16 -6.74
C ASP A 75 4.25 -19.96 -5.88
N PRO A 76 3.74 -18.85 -6.45
CA PRO A 76 3.23 -17.74 -5.66
C PRO A 76 1.99 -18.24 -4.92
N SER A 77 2.23 -18.87 -3.78
CA SER A 77 1.23 -19.23 -2.81
C SER A 77 0.65 -17.92 -2.28
N ALA A 78 -0.49 -17.47 -2.84
CA ALA A 78 -1.53 -16.64 -2.19
C ALA A 78 -2.49 -15.91 -3.15
N ALA A 79 -2.59 -16.28 -4.44
CA ALA A 79 -3.81 -15.93 -5.16
C ALA A 79 -4.94 -16.81 -4.62
N SER A 80 -5.74 -16.30 -3.69
CA SER A 80 -7.06 -16.90 -3.44
C SER A 80 -7.85 -16.76 -4.74
N PRO A 81 -8.06 -17.85 -5.51
CA PRO A 81 -8.68 -17.74 -6.81
C PRO A 81 -10.09 -17.18 -6.62
N GLY A 82 -10.35 -16.01 -7.19
CA GLY A 82 -11.67 -15.36 -7.12
C GLY A 82 -11.83 -14.24 -6.09
N LYS A 83 -10.81 -13.88 -5.29
CA LYS A 83 -10.86 -12.63 -4.52
C LYS A 83 -10.73 -11.42 -5.46
N ASP A 84 -11.70 -10.51 -5.38
CA ASP A 84 -11.70 -9.23 -6.09
C ASP A 84 -10.96 -8.18 -5.25
N PHE A 85 -9.72 -7.89 -5.60
CA PHE A 85 -8.98 -6.77 -5.02
C PHE A 85 -9.24 -5.50 -5.82
N ARG A 86 -8.90 -4.36 -5.24
CA ARG A 86 -8.98 -3.06 -5.91
C ARG A 86 -7.57 -2.54 -6.13
N CYS A 87 -7.26 -2.22 -7.39
CA CYS A 87 -5.96 -1.67 -7.75
C CYS A 87 -5.70 -0.36 -6.96
N PRO A 88 -4.57 -0.20 -6.27
CA PRO A 88 -4.29 1.01 -5.50
C PRO A 88 -4.22 2.26 -6.38
N VAL A 89 -3.80 2.10 -7.65
CA VAL A 89 -3.63 3.21 -8.59
C VAL A 89 -4.96 3.72 -9.15
N CYS A 90 -5.86 2.81 -9.52
CA CYS A 90 -7.03 3.12 -10.36
C CYS A 90 -8.38 2.83 -9.67
N GLY A 91 -8.38 2.08 -8.56
CA GLY A 91 -9.60 1.61 -7.87
C GLY A 91 -10.40 0.54 -8.65
N MET A 92 -10.00 0.19 -9.87
CA MET A 92 -10.66 -0.86 -10.63
C MET A 92 -10.40 -2.23 -10.00
N SER A 93 -11.33 -3.14 -10.25
CA SER A 93 -11.23 -4.55 -9.89
C SER A 93 -10.01 -5.20 -10.56
N THR A 94 -9.34 -6.09 -9.84
CA THR A 94 -8.18 -6.86 -10.32
C THR A 94 -8.58 -8.17 -11.00
N ILE A 95 -9.87 -8.55 -10.92
CA ILE A 95 -10.40 -9.75 -11.60
C ILE A 95 -11.38 -9.43 -12.72
N ALA A 96 -12.06 -8.28 -12.67
CA ALA A 96 -13.01 -7.88 -13.69
C ALA A 96 -12.31 -7.67 -15.03
N MET A 97 -13.12 -7.65 -16.10
CA MET A 97 -12.64 -7.41 -17.47
C MET A 97 -11.59 -8.42 -17.98
N GLY A 98 -11.48 -9.59 -17.33
CA GLY A 98 -10.56 -10.65 -17.72
C GLY A 98 -9.17 -10.55 -17.09
N TYR A 99 -8.94 -9.61 -16.16
CA TYR A 99 -7.63 -9.44 -15.51
C TYR A 99 -7.24 -10.60 -14.61
N ASN A 100 -8.21 -11.28 -13.97
CA ASN A 100 -8.02 -12.51 -13.19
C ASN A 100 -6.80 -12.52 -12.24
N ASN A 101 -6.45 -11.38 -11.60
CA ASN A 101 -5.28 -11.23 -10.72
C ASN A 101 -3.92 -11.53 -11.40
N LEU A 102 -3.85 -11.46 -12.73
CA LEU A 102 -2.63 -11.72 -13.51
C LEU A 102 -1.64 -10.53 -13.51
N ASN A 103 -2.03 -9.40 -12.91
CA ASN A 103 -1.22 -8.19 -12.82
C ASN A 103 -0.99 -7.88 -11.33
N HIS A 104 0.28 -7.80 -10.94
CA HIS A 104 0.65 -7.60 -9.54
C HIS A 104 2.10 -7.18 -9.34
N VAL A 105 2.38 -6.67 -8.14
CA VAL A 105 3.70 -6.42 -7.61
C VAL A 105 4.00 -7.49 -6.56
N GLY A 106 5.02 -8.30 -6.82
CA GLY A 106 5.56 -9.26 -5.85
C GLY A 106 6.62 -8.59 -4.98
N LEU A 107 6.46 -8.70 -3.67
CA LEU A 107 7.43 -8.24 -2.70
C LEU A 107 8.41 -9.37 -2.37
N VAL A 108 9.59 -9.00 -1.89
CA VAL A 108 10.56 -9.93 -1.31
C VAL A 108 9.83 -10.80 -0.28
N ASN A 109 10.16 -12.10 -0.27
CA ASN A 109 9.51 -13.12 0.54
C ASN A 109 8.03 -13.40 0.21
N GLY A 110 7.54 -12.97 -0.95
CA GLY A 110 6.37 -13.56 -1.61
C GLY A 110 5.01 -12.93 -1.31
N GLN A 111 4.95 -11.79 -0.59
CA GLN A 111 3.69 -11.04 -0.50
C GLN A 111 3.37 -10.37 -1.84
N ILE A 112 2.08 -10.23 -2.16
CA ILE A 112 1.62 -9.75 -3.46
C ILE A 112 0.65 -8.58 -3.28
N VAL A 113 0.85 -7.51 -4.07
CA VAL A 113 -0.12 -6.41 -4.23
C VAL A 113 -0.68 -6.45 -5.65
N TYR A 114 -1.98 -6.69 -5.79
CA TYR A 114 -2.62 -6.85 -7.09
C TYR A 114 -2.97 -5.51 -7.74
N THR A 115 -2.90 -5.47 -9.07
CA THR A 115 -3.22 -4.27 -9.87
C THR A 115 -4.23 -4.57 -10.97
N CYS A 116 -4.82 -3.50 -11.52
CA CYS A 116 -5.66 -3.59 -12.71
C CYS A 116 -4.75 -3.80 -13.94
N GLY A 117 -5.13 -4.67 -14.87
CA GLY A 117 -4.37 -4.93 -16.11
C GLY A 117 -4.55 -3.84 -17.17
N MET A 118 -4.51 -2.58 -16.74
CA MET A 118 -4.68 -1.45 -17.64
C MET A 118 -3.49 -1.33 -18.59
N PRO A 119 -3.74 -0.94 -19.86
CA PRO A 119 -2.66 -0.67 -20.79
C PRO A 119 -1.82 0.54 -20.35
N LEU A 120 -0.62 0.66 -20.93
CA LEU A 120 0.29 1.79 -20.72
C LEU A 120 -0.45 3.14 -20.86
N ARG A 121 -0.27 4.01 -19.87
CA ARG A 121 -0.88 5.35 -19.84
C ARG A 121 0.07 6.41 -19.27
N PRO A 122 -0.16 7.70 -19.56
CA PRO A 122 0.67 8.75 -19.01
C PRO A 122 0.41 8.95 -17.51
N PHE A 123 1.46 9.38 -16.81
CA PHE A 123 1.44 9.86 -15.44
C PHE A 123 2.16 11.21 -15.38
N GLU A 124 1.67 12.15 -14.59
CA GLU A 124 2.11 13.56 -14.66
C GLU A 124 3.60 13.75 -14.36
N ASP A 125 4.19 12.88 -13.55
CA ASP A 125 5.61 12.93 -13.17
C ASP A 125 6.57 12.33 -14.21
N TYR A 126 6.05 11.70 -15.28
CA TYR A 126 6.87 10.94 -16.23
C TYR A 126 6.61 11.35 -17.68
N GLU A 127 7.70 11.45 -18.46
CA GLU A 127 7.63 11.75 -19.90
C GLU A 127 7.19 10.54 -20.73
N THR A 128 7.29 9.34 -20.16
CA THR A 128 6.90 8.07 -20.78
C THR A 128 5.60 7.52 -20.19
N VAL A 129 4.98 6.60 -20.93
CA VAL A 129 3.78 5.89 -20.46
C VAL A 129 4.17 4.65 -19.66
N HIS A 130 3.37 4.32 -18.65
CA HIS A 130 3.62 3.20 -17.76
C HIS A 130 2.35 2.39 -17.49
N THR A 131 2.52 1.13 -17.13
CA THR A 131 1.44 0.29 -16.61
C THR A 131 1.17 0.68 -15.16
N ASP A 132 -0.05 0.47 -14.69
CA ASP A 132 -0.38 0.70 -13.28
C ASP A 132 0.47 -0.17 -12.35
N THR A 133 0.85 -1.37 -12.79
CA THR A 133 1.75 -2.27 -12.06
C THR A 133 3.14 -1.68 -11.87
N SER A 134 3.79 -1.24 -12.95
CA SER A 134 5.12 -0.63 -12.89
C SER A 134 5.10 0.70 -12.14
N TYR A 135 4.05 1.50 -12.32
CA TYR A 135 3.85 2.74 -11.56
C TYR A 135 3.72 2.48 -10.06
N LEU A 136 2.87 1.53 -9.66
CA LEU A 136 2.70 1.14 -8.25
C LEU A 136 4.01 0.63 -7.65
N ALA A 137 4.71 -0.27 -8.36
CA ALA A 137 5.96 -0.85 -7.89
C ALA A 137 7.02 0.22 -7.60
N ALA A 138 7.11 1.25 -8.45
CA ALA A 138 8.02 2.36 -8.23
C ALA A 138 7.55 3.30 -7.12
N ASN A 139 6.25 3.62 -7.06
CA ASN A 139 5.69 4.72 -6.25
C ASN A 139 4.81 4.24 -5.09
N MET A 140 5.12 3.10 -4.50
CA MET A 140 4.27 2.49 -3.46
C MET A 140 3.93 3.46 -2.32
N ALA A 141 4.83 4.38 -1.95
CA ALA A 141 4.62 5.41 -0.94
C ALA A 141 3.41 6.33 -1.21
N GLU A 142 3.14 6.66 -2.48
CA GLU A 142 2.00 7.48 -2.89
C GLU A 142 0.66 6.85 -2.50
N PHE A 143 0.63 5.52 -2.41
CA PHE A 143 -0.58 4.74 -2.18
C PHE A 143 -0.72 4.28 -0.74
N ILE A 144 0.16 4.68 0.17
CA ILE A 144 0.05 4.33 1.58
C ILE A 144 -0.92 5.26 2.28
N VAL A 145 -1.86 4.68 3.01
CA VAL A 145 -2.79 5.40 3.88
C VAL A 145 -2.24 5.43 5.30
N ASN A 146 -2.00 6.64 5.83
CA ASN A 146 -1.63 6.84 7.22
C ASN A 146 -2.80 6.54 8.16
N ALA A 147 -2.53 5.95 9.33
CA ALA A 147 -3.55 5.64 10.33
C ALA A 147 -4.29 6.87 10.87
N THR A 148 -3.69 8.06 10.75
CA THR A 148 -4.33 9.35 11.06
C THR A 148 -5.49 9.69 10.12
N ASP A 149 -5.52 9.16 8.89
CA ASP A 149 -6.70 9.24 8.01
C ASP A 149 -7.64 8.07 8.31
N ALA A 150 -8.39 8.20 9.41
CA ALA A 150 -9.28 7.15 9.90
C ALA A 150 -10.33 6.68 8.86
N THR A 151 -10.69 7.53 7.90
CA THR A 151 -11.72 7.17 6.90
C THR A 151 -11.13 6.29 5.81
N ALA A 152 -10.00 6.70 5.22
CA ALA A 152 -9.34 5.89 4.21
C ALA A 152 -8.73 4.62 4.84
N PHE A 153 -8.20 4.72 6.07
CA PHE A 153 -7.57 3.59 6.74
C PHE A 153 -8.59 2.49 7.10
N ALA A 154 -9.86 2.86 7.32
CA ALA A 154 -10.94 1.91 7.60
C ALA A 154 -11.24 0.97 6.42
N GLU A 155 -10.76 1.26 5.20
CA GLU A 155 -10.84 0.32 4.07
C GLU A 155 -9.96 -0.91 4.29
N CYS A 156 -8.91 -0.80 5.12
CA CYS A 156 -8.09 -1.91 5.55
C CYS A 156 -8.54 -2.40 6.92
N GLU A 157 -9.41 -3.42 6.93
CA GLU A 157 -9.82 -4.07 8.17
C GLU A 157 -8.59 -4.52 8.99
N ASP A 158 -8.63 -4.27 10.30
CA ASP A 158 -7.64 -4.77 11.27
C ASP A 158 -7.82 -6.28 11.51
N SER A 159 -7.53 -7.03 10.46
CA SER A 159 -7.57 -8.49 10.41
C SER A 159 -6.41 -8.98 9.53
N CYS A 160 -6.00 -10.24 9.70
CA CYS A 160 -5.06 -10.89 8.79
C CYS A 160 -5.55 -12.29 8.47
N SER A 161 -6.50 -12.37 7.54
CA SER A 161 -7.03 -13.67 7.10
C SER A 161 -5.97 -14.47 6.31
N GLU A 162 -5.11 -13.74 5.59
CA GLU A 162 -4.01 -14.25 4.78
C GLU A 162 -2.86 -14.81 5.62
N CYS A 163 -2.75 -14.43 6.90
CA CYS A 163 -1.71 -14.96 7.79
C CYS A 163 -1.81 -16.49 7.98
N ALA A 164 -2.98 -17.08 7.75
CA ALA A 164 -3.14 -18.54 7.78
C ALA A 164 -2.42 -19.24 6.59
N ASP A 165 -2.15 -18.51 5.51
CA ASP A 165 -1.50 -19.00 4.30
C ASP A 165 0.05 -18.97 4.40
N GLY A 166 0.60 -18.48 5.52
CA GLY A 166 2.04 -18.46 5.78
C GLY A 166 2.78 -17.32 5.10
N ILE A 167 2.24 -16.10 5.18
CA ILE A 167 2.89 -14.91 4.61
C ILE A 167 4.14 -14.50 5.42
N LYS A 168 5.12 -13.94 4.72
CA LYS A 168 6.41 -13.54 5.30
C LYS A 168 6.60 -12.04 5.27
N ASP A 169 7.25 -11.51 6.30
CA ASP A 169 7.66 -10.11 6.37
C ASP A 169 8.57 -9.77 5.16
N PRO A 170 8.28 -8.73 4.37
CA PRO A 170 9.04 -8.44 3.16
C PRO A 170 10.42 -7.82 3.46
N VAL A 171 10.64 -7.35 4.69
CA VAL A 171 11.92 -6.78 5.13
C VAL A 171 12.79 -7.85 5.78
N THR A 172 12.22 -8.66 6.70
CA THR A 172 13.02 -9.60 7.50
C THR A 172 12.91 -11.06 7.08
N GLY A 173 11.82 -11.45 6.40
CA GLY A 173 11.50 -12.85 6.08
C GLY A 173 10.90 -13.65 7.23
N ASP A 174 10.62 -13.01 8.36
CA ASP A 174 9.98 -13.65 9.51
C ASP A 174 8.51 -14.01 9.22
N ASP A 175 7.99 -14.99 9.95
CA ASP A 175 6.58 -15.38 9.84
C ASP A 175 5.66 -14.29 10.39
N VAL A 176 4.67 -13.93 9.57
CA VAL A 176 3.54 -13.11 10.01
C VAL A 176 2.38 -14.02 10.36
N THR A 177 1.92 -13.91 11.59
CA THR A 177 0.81 -14.69 12.16
C THR A 177 -0.30 -13.76 12.61
N THR A 178 -1.48 -14.33 12.89
CA THR A 178 -2.60 -13.58 13.48
C THR A 178 -2.28 -12.94 14.84
N SER A 179 -1.22 -13.39 15.53
CA SER A 179 -0.80 -12.87 16.84
C SER A 179 0.25 -11.76 16.81
N ASN A 180 1.01 -11.62 15.72
CA ASN A 180 2.12 -10.66 15.63
C ASN A 180 2.06 -9.78 14.37
N TYR A 181 0.99 -9.85 13.57
CA TYR A 181 0.94 -9.04 12.36
C TYR A 181 0.82 -7.56 12.69
N HIS A 182 1.59 -6.79 11.93
CA HIS A 182 1.41 -5.37 11.70
C HIS A 182 1.11 -5.21 10.21
N TYR A 183 0.51 -4.09 9.80
CA TYR A 183 0.26 -3.85 8.39
C TYR A 183 0.40 -2.39 8.00
N VAL A 184 0.66 -2.20 6.71
CA VAL A 184 0.51 -0.95 5.98
C VAL A 184 -0.76 -1.08 5.14
N CYS A 185 -1.63 -0.08 5.25
CA CYS A 185 -2.82 0.02 4.42
C CYS A 185 -2.49 0.74 3.11
N LEU A 186 -2.92 0.18 1.99
CA LEU A 186 -2.88 0.83 0.69
C LEU A 186 -4.27 1.39 0.35
N VAL A 187 -4.29 2.44 -0.47
CA VAL A 187 -5.53 2.98 -1.04
C VAL A 187 -6.32 1.85 -1.70
N ASN A 188 -7.63 1.83 -1.48
CA ASN A 188 -8.55 0.78 -1.92
C ASN A 188 -8.41 -0.58 -1.17
N GLY A 189 -7.83 -0.58 0.03
CA GLY A 189 -8.02 -1.66 1.01
C GLY A 189 -7.04 -2.84 0.96
N GLN A 190 -6.06 -2.83 0.05
CA GLN A 190 -4.99 -3.84 0.05
C GLN A 190 -3.99 -3.60 1.19
N LYS A 191 -3.35 -4.66 1.68
CA LYS A 191 -2.45 -4.62 2.84
C LYS A 191 -1.09 -5.24 2.53
N ILE A 192 -0.05 -4.67 3.12
CA ILE A 192 1.28 -5.29 3.22
C ILE A 192 1.52 -5.59 4.68
N TYR A 193 1.87 -6.83 5.01
CA TYR A 193 1.99 -7.31 6.38
C TYR A 193 3.45 -7.41 6.84
N PHE A 194 3.65 -7.25 8.14
CA PHE A 194 4.96 -7.26 8.79
C PHE A 194 4.88 -8.07 10.08
N ALA A 195 5.97 -8.75 10.45
CA ALA A 195 6.06 -9.54 11.67
C ALA A 195 6.33 -8.68 12.92
N SER A 196 6.70 -7.42 12.74
CA SER A 196 6.97 -6.47 13.83
C SER A 196 6.71 -5.01 13.43
N GLY A 197 6.50 -4.14 14.42
CA GLY A 197 6.46 -2.70 14.19
C GLY A 197 7.80 -2.12 13.68
N ALA A 198 8.93 -2.76 14.02
CA ALA A 198 10.25 -2.32 13.57
C ALA A 198 10.45 -2.49 12.06
N SER A 199 10.13 -3.66 11.52
CA SER A 199 10.21 -3.94 10.07
C SER A 199 9.19 -3.12 9.27
N LYS A 200 7.99 -2.92 9.81
CA LYS A 200 7.02 -1.96 9.26
C LYS A 200 7.60 -0.55 9.16
N ASN A 201 8.25 -0.06 10.22
CA ASN A 201 8.82 1.29 10.25
C ASN A 201 10.03 1.42 9.35
N GLU A 202 10.85 0.37 9.21
CA GLU A 202 11.93 0.32 8.23
C GLU A 202 11.40 0.44 6.80
N TYR A 203 10.33 -0.30 6.48
CA TYR A 203 9.65 -0.18 5.19
C TYR A 203 9.14 1.23 4.92
N LEU A 204 8.37 1.78 5.87
CA LEU A 204 7.82 3.13 5.77
C LEU A 204 8.90 4.22 5.65
N GLY A 205 10.05 4.03 6.30
CA GLY A 205 11.18 4.95 6.22
C GLY A 205 11.94 4.95 4.89
N ASN A 206 11.83 3.88 4.10
CA ASN A 206 12.58 3.75 2.85
C ASN A 206 11.71 3.95 1.59
N VAL A 207 10.42 3.62 1.65
CA VAL A 207 9.53 3.59 0.48
C VAL A 207 9.36 4.96 -0.20
N SER A 208 9.55 6.07 0.52
CA SER A 208 9.52 7.45 -0.03
C SER A 208 10.88 7.97 -0.51
N SER A 209 11.94 7.15 -0.43
CA SER A 209 13.31 7.52 -0.79
C SER A 209 13.90 6.70 -1.93
N GLN A 210 13.35 5.50 -2.18
CA GLN A 210 13.86 4.57 -3.17
C GLN A 210 12.69 3.95 -3.95
N PRO A 211 12.74 3.97 -5.30
CA PRO A 211 11.77 3.21 -6.09
C PRO A 211 11.94 1.72 -5.80
N ARG A 212 10.83 0.98 -5.77
CA ARG A 212 10.84 -0.50 -5.66
C ARG A 212 11.49 -1.04 -4.38
N PHE A 213 11.43 -0.30 -3.26
CA PHE A 213 11.89 -0.84 -1.97
C PHE A 213 11.12 -2.13 -1.64
N VAL A 214 11.86 -3.23 -1.37
CA VAL A 214 11.38 -4.61 -1.17
C VAL A 214 10.50 -5.19 -2.29
N VAL A 215 10.50 -4.61 -3.48
CA VAL A 215 9.85 -5.23 -4.66
C VAL A 215 10.83 -6.22 -5.30
N ASP A 216 10.33 -7.42 -5.58
CA ASP A 216 11.07 -8.50 -6.24
C ASP A 216 10.58 -8.75 -7.68
N GLU A 217 9.25 -8.71 -7.87
CA GLU A 217 8.62 -9.00 -9.16
C GLU A 217 7.59 -7.93 -9.55
N ILE A 218 7.52 -7.63 -10.85
CA ILE A 218 6.55 -6.70 -11.43
C ILE A 218 5.91 -7.41 -12.62
N VAL A 219 4.71 -7.94 -12.41
CA VAL A 219 4.07 -8.89 -13.31
C VAL A 219 2.85 -8.27 -13.99
N CYS A 220 2.79 -8.38 -15.32
CA CYS A 220 1.68 -8.04 -16.17
C CYS A 220 1.30 -9.27 -17.00
N GLU A 221 0.05 -9.71 -16.92
CA GLU A 221 -0.45 -10.89 -17.65
C GLU A 221 0.44 -12.16 -17.49
N ASN A 222 0.89 -12.46 -16.26
CA ASN A 222 1.81 -13.57 -15.94
C ASN A 222 3.23 -13.50 -16.52
N MET A 223 3.64 -12.34 -17.03
CA MET A 223 5.02 -12.09 -17.44
C MET A 223 5.54 -10.81 -16.82
N THR A 224 6.85 -10.62 -16.77
CA THR A 224 7.41 -9.34 -16.32
C THR A 224 6.88 -8.20 -17.19
N CYS A 225 6.38 -7.14 -16.58
CA CYS A 225 5.90 -5.96 -17.30
C CYS A 225 7.04 -5.40 -18.16
N SER A 226 6.74 -5.05 -19.42
CA SER A 226 7.74 -4.53 -20.36
C SER A 226 8.41 -3.22 -19.91
N ASP A 227 7.76 -2.51 -18.99
CA ASP A 227 8.17 -1.21 -18.47
C ASP A 227 8.61 -1.26 -16.98
N ALA A 228 8.78 -2.45 -16.40
CA ALA A 228 9.01 -2.70 -14.97
C ALA A 228 10.09 -1.80 -14.32
N GLU A 229 11.19 -1.54 -15.01
CA GLU A 229 12.35 -0.81 -14.48
C GLU A 229 12.55 0.59 -15.08
N THR A 230 11.62 1.04 -15.90
CA THR A 230 11.76 2.31 -16.63
C THR A 230 11.64 3.54 -15.73
N ILE A 231 10.90 3.44 -14.62
CA ILE A 231 10.80 4.49 -13.61
C ILE A 231 12.01 4.41 -12.69
N THR A 232 12.92 5.38 -12.75
CA THR A 232 14.13 5.42 -11.90
C THR A 232 14.07 6.48 -10.80
N VAL A 233 13.06 7.34 -10.84
CA VAL A 233 12.83 8.42 -9.86
C VAL A 233 11.39 8.34 -9.38
N LEU A 234 11.19 8.50 -8.08
CA LEU A 234 9.87 8.53 -7.47
C LEU A 234 9.01 9.69 -7.99
N SER A 235 7.70 9.51 -8.03
CA SER A 235 6.72 10.58 -8.28
C SER A 235 6.87 11.67 -7.21
N ALA A 236 6.45 12.90 -7.52
CA ALA A 236 6.48 13.97 -6.53
C ALA A 236 5.63 13.62 -5.29
N ALA A 237 4.52 12.91 -5.48
CA ALA A 237 3.66 12.45 -4.40
C ALA A 237 4.32 11.38 -3.51
N ALA A 238 5.01 10.40 -4.11
CA ALA A 238 5.75 9.39 -3.35
C ALA A 238 6.90 10.00 -2.54
N GLN A 239 7.61 11.01 -3.08
CA GLN A 239 8.66 11.73 -2.34
C GLN A 239 8.10 12.60 -1.20
N ALA A 240 6.88 13.13 -1.37
CA ALA A 240 6.22 13.95 -0.38
C ALA A 240 5.56 13.14 0.74
N PHE A 241 5.49 11.81 0.62
CA PHE A 241 4.91 10.94 1.63
C PHE A 241 5.70 11.03 2.94
N VAL A 242 4.99 11.40 4.02
CA VAL A 242 5.52 11.40 5.38
C VAL A 242 4.81 10.28 6.15
N PRO A 243 5.51 9.20 6.51
CA PRO A 243 4.90 8.08 7.21
C PRO A 243 4.51 8.46 8.63
N ASP A 244 3.34 7.97 9.05
CA ASP A 244 2.98 7.94 10.45
C ASP A 244 3.65 6.73 11.13
N LEU A 245 4.77 7.01 11.79
CA LEU A 245 5.53 6.03 12.57
C LEU A 245 5.00 5.89 14.01
N SER A 246 3.88 6.54 14.35
CA SER A 246 3.28 6.33 15.66
C SER A 246 2.90 4.86 15.79
N SER A 247 3.37 4.25 16.88
CA SER A 247 3.15 2.85 17.21
C SER A 247 1.66 2.63 17.47
N SER A 248 0.89 2.44 16.41
CA SER A 248 -0.40 1.74 16.46
C SER A 248 -0.12 0.23 16.61
N ASP A 249 0.75 -0.12 17.55
CA ASP A 249 1.01 -1.49 17.91
C ASP A 249 -0.13 -1.89 18.82
N ARG A 250 -0.77 -3.01 18.48
CA ARG A 250 -1.60 -3.73 19.43
C ARG A 250 -0.77 -3.88 20.69
N ASN A 251 -1.24 -3.23 21.75
CA ASN A 251 -0.63 -3.21 23.07
C ASN A 251 0.06 -4.55 23.36
N ASP A 252 1.38 -4.52 23.55
CA ASP A 252 2.16 -5.55 24.23
C ASP A 252 1.78 -5.57 25.74
N SER A 253 0.48 -5.54 26.02
CA SER A 253 -0.07 -5.87 27.31
C SER A 253 -0.31 -7.36 27.30
N GLY A 254 0.78 -8.11 27.50
CA GLY A 254 0.73 -9.47 28.01
C GLY A 254 0.02 -9.49 29.38
N VAL A 255 -1.31 -9.40 29.36
CA VAL A 255 -2.15 -9.81 30.48
C VAL A 255 -2.15 -11.34 30.43
N MET A 256 -1.21 -11.93 31.16
CA MET A 256 -1.27 -13.34 31.54
C MET A 256 -2.62 -13.59 32.25
N PRO A 257 -3.50 -14.48 31.77
CA PRO A 257 -4.65 -14.90 32.52
C PRO A 257 -4.18 -15.94 33.53
N ASN A 258 -3.84 -15.52 34.75
CA ASN A 258 -3.77 -16.46 35.86
C ASN A 258 -4.80 -16.10 36.91
N GLY A 259 -6.00 -16.66 36.73
CA GLY A 259 -6.96 -16.78 37.80
C GLY A 259 -6.43 -17.78 38.84
N SER A 260 -6.24 -17.31 40.07
CA SER A 260 -6.46 -18.06 41.30
C SER A 260 -6.26 -17.11 42.48
N THR A 261 -7.37 -16.74 43.11
CA THR A 261 -7.44 -16.12 44.43
C THR A 261 -6.79 -17.00 45.49
N PRO A 262 -5.87 -16.47 46.33
CA PRO A 262 -5.59 -17.06 47.63
C PRO A 262 -6.23 -16.20 48.72
N THR A 263 -7.08 -16.86 49.49
CA THR A 263 -7.65 -16.41 50.77
C THR A 263 -6.54 -16.01 51.75
N SER A 264 -6.77 -14.86 52.40
CA SER A 264 -6.07 -14.35 53.56
C SER A 264 -6.06 -15.37 54.71
N ASP A 265 -4.91 -15.60 55.35
CA ASP A 265 -4.77 -15.73 56.81
C ASP A 265 -3.26 -15.80 57.22
N ASP A 266 -2.88 -14.85 58.09
CA ASP A 266 -1.71 -14.79 59.00
C ASP A 266 -0.27 -14.37 58.54
N PRO A 267 0.54 -13.77 59.47
CA PRO A 267 1.42 -12.63 59.19
C PRO A 267 2.93 -12.91 59.40
N ALA A 268 3.74 -11.87 59.12
CA ALA A 268 5.21 -11.80 59.14
C ALA A 268 5.87 -12.38 57.88
N THR A 269 6.58 -11.60 57.06
CA THR A 269 7.85 -10.98 57.43
C THR A 269 8.18 -9.88 56.41
N ALA A 270 8.71 -8.76 56.90
CA ALA A 270 9.20 -7.65 56.08
C ALA A 270 10.31 -8.11 55.11
N ASN A 271 10.32 -7.56 53.88
CA ASN A 271 11.41 -6.71 53.40
C ASN A 271 11.16 -6.12 52.00
N ALA A 272 11.38 -4.80 51.96
CA ALA A 272 11.85 -3.97 50.83
C ALA A 272 11.00 -3.89 49.55
N ALA A 273 10.06 -2.93 49.58
CA ALA A 273 9.63 -2.20 48.40
C ALA A 273 10.75 -1.23 47.95
N MET A 274 11.20 -1.34 46.70
CA MET A 274 11.96 -0.28 46.02
C MET A 274 10.98 0.47 45.12
N SER A 275 10.32 1.47 45.70
CA SER A 275 9.53 2.46 44.95
C SER A 275 10.47 3.61 44.60
N VAL A 276 10.90 3.68 43.34
CA VAL A 276 11.51 4.89 42.77
C VAL A 276 10.39 5.74 42.21
N ASN A 277 9.92 6.65 43.05
CA ASN A 277 9.15 7.81 42.64
C ASN A 277 10.11 9.00 42.55
N SER A 278 10.20 9.66 41.41
CA SER A 278 10.70 11.04 41.29
C SER A 278 10.29 11.69 39.96
N PRO A 279 10.17 13.02 39.91
CA PRO A 279 8.95 13.65 39.40
C PRO A 279 9.18 14.72 38.31
N VAL A 280 8.05 15.19 37.75
CA VAL A 280 7.78 16.54 37.19
C VAL A 280 8.55 16.97 35.93
N GLY A 281 7.81 16.99 34.81
CA GLY A 281 7.50 18.20 34.04
C GLY A 281 8.65 19.07 33.53
N LEU A 282 8.86 19.05 32.21
CA LEU A 282 9.53 20.12 31.48
C LEU A 282 8.81 20.37 30.15
N THR A 283 8.17 21.53 30.11
CA THR A 283 7.68 22.28 28.95
C THR A 283 8.75 22.39 27.87
N PHE A 284 8.45 21.95 26.64
CA PHE A 284 9.19 22.37 25.45
C PHE A 284 8.64 23.71 24.97
N ALA A 285 9.36 24.79 25.29
CA ALA A 285 9.15 26.10 24.68
C ALA A 285 9.82 26.13 23.30
N VAL A 286 9.04 26.51 22.28
CA VAL A 286 9.50 26.82 20.93
C VAL A 286 10.36 28.08 20.99
N ALA A 287 11.64 27.96 20.61
CA ALA A 287 12.53 29.10 20.43
C ALA A 287 12.91 29.24 18.96
N SER A 288 12.24 30.16 18.28
CA SER A 288 12.59 30.66 16.96
C SER A 288 13.93 31.39 17.02
N VAL A 289 14.94 30.87 16.33
CA VAL A 289 16.23 31.55 16.18
C VAL A 289 16.25 32.31 14.85
N LEU A 290 15.99 33.61 14.93
CA LEU A 290 16.29 34.59 13.89
C LEU A 290 17.71 35.13 14.19
N VAL A 291 18.70 34.71 13.40
CA VAL A 291 20.03 35.33 13.40
C VAL A 291 20.14 36.25 12.20
N ALA A 292 20.02 37.55 12.47
CA ALA A 292 20.60 38.59 11.65
C ALA A 292 21.98 38.92 12.26
N LEU A 293 23.05 38.67 11.51
CA LEU A 293 24.32 39.36 11.71
C LEU A 293 24.76 39.98 10.40
N ALA A 294 24.67 41.31 10.37
CA ALA A 294 25.41 42.16 9.46
C ALA A 294 26.70 42.64 10.16
N ALA A 295 27.67 42.99 9.31
CA ALA A 295 28.89 43.76 9.55
C ALA A 295 30.21 42.97 9.66
N MET A 296 31.02 43.09 8.60
CA MET A 296 32.41 43.60 8.57
C MET A 296 33.28 42.80 7.59
N MET A 297 33.28 43.17 6.31
CA MET A 297 34.43 43.63 5.49
C MET A 297 34.02 43.79 4.03
#